data_AF-A0A0A9YT95-F1
#
_entry.id   AF-A0A0A9YT95-F1
#
_cell.length_a   1.000
_cell.length_b   1.000
_cell.length_c   1.000
_cell.angle_alpha   90.00
_cell.angle_beta   90.00
_cell.angle_gamma   90.00
#
_symmetry.space_group_name_H-M   'P 1'
#
loop_
_entity.id
_entity.type
_entity.pdbx_description
1 polymer ?
#
loop_
_entity_poly.entity_id
_entity_poly.type
_entity_poly.pdbx_seq_one_letter_code
_entity_poly.pdbx_strand_id
1 'polypeptide(L)'
;METKTRSYSGHGKHEDCAEGYVALLDSTYLAGRLDKKVLGGGAKDGLFARLHALTGGIYTAQVMSRIAQLTSRYLQNYGFSLGLGDVAPTCALNARKESVLRASFAKCDNLIDLAKQGKLIPLPGLSIAQSL
;
A
#
# COMPACT_ATOMS: atom_id res chain seq x y z
N MET A 1 -6.38 -1.19 -22.81
CA MET A 1 -5.54 -0.72 -21.69
C MET A 1 -5.23 -1.91 -20.81
N GLU A 2 -3.94 -2.14 -20.54
CA GLU A 2 -3.51 -3.18 -19.61
C GLU A 2 -2.47 -2.57 -18.66
N THR A 3 -2.60 -2.83 -17.35
CA THR A 3 -1.67 -2.26 -16.38
C THR A 3 -1.54 -3.11 -15.12
N LYS A 4 -0.35 -3.02 -14.51
CA LYS A 4 -0.03 -3.71 -13.25
C LYS A 4 -0.40 -2.79 -12.08
N THR A 5 -1.25 -3.28 -11.19
CA THR A 5 -1.62 -2.59 -9.96
C THR A 5 -0.55 -2.78 -8.90
N ARG A 6 -0.74 -2.19 -7.71
CA ARG A 6 0.18 -2.42 -6.59
C ARG A 6 0.20 -3.89 -6.12
N SER A 7 -0.91 -4.59 -6.28
CA SER A 7 -1.10 -5.93 -5.73
C SER A 7 -0.69 -7.05 -6.68
N TYR A 8 -0.14 -6.73 -7.86
CA TYR A 8 0.26 -7.73 -8.86
C TYR A 8 1.29 -8.72 -8.30
N SER A 9 0.98 -10.02 -8.36
CA SER A 9 1.86 -11.07 -7.82
C SER A 9 3.13 -11.32 -8.64
N GLY A 10 3.21 -10.77 -9.85
CA GLY A 10 4.31 -11.02 -10.79
C GLY A 10 3.98 -12.06 -11.86
N HIS A 11 2.98 -12.93 -11.61
CA HIS A 11 2.66 -14.08 -12.46
C HIS A 11 1.22 -14.03 -12.99
N GLY A 12 0.92 -14.85 -14.01
CA GLY A 12 -0.46 -15.10 -14.47
C GLY A 12 -1.14 -13.98 -15.28
N LYS A 13 -0.64 -12.73 -15.28
CA LYS A 13 -1.31 -11.57 -15.92
C LYS A 13 -2.81 -11.56 -15.60
N HIS A 14 -3.68 -11.89 -16.56
CA HIS A 14 -5.15 -11.92 -16.41
C HIS A 14 -5.65 -12.94 -15.39
N GLU A 15 -4.86 -13.97 -15.10
CA GLU A 15 -5.16 -15.03 -14.13
C GLU A 15 -4.38 -14.83 -12.82
N ASP A 16 -3.88 -13.62 -12.57
CA ASP A 16 -3.20 -13.32 -11.31
C ASP A 16 -4.13 -13.58 -10.12
N CYS A 17 -3.70 -14.46 -9.21
CA CYS A 17 -4.46 -14.79 -8.00
C CYS A 17 -4.72 -13.58 -7.10
N ALA A 18 -3.86 -12.56 -7.17
CA ALA A 18 -4.05 -11.31 -6.43
C ALA A 18 -4.94 -10.29 -7.18
N GLU A 19 -5.43 -10.67 -8.36
CA GLU A 19 -6.20 -9.82 -9.29
C GLU A 19 -5.49 -8.49 -9.57
N GLY A 20 -4.16 -8.50 -9.60
CA GLY A 20 -3.35 -7.29 -9.68
C GLY A 20 -3.04 -6.83 -11.11
N TYR A 21 -3.62 -7.46 -12.13
CA TYR A 21 -3.44 -7.08 -13.52
C TYR A 21 -4.77 -6.60 -14.12
N VAL A 22 -4.89 -5.30 -14.36
CA VAL A 22 -6.11 -4.72 -14.91
C VAL A 22 -6.07 -4.76 -16.43
N ALA A 23 -7.11 -5.31 -17.04
CA ALA A 23 -7.29 -5.37 -18.48
C ALA A 23 -8.66 -4.81 -18.89
N LEU A 24 -8.63 -3.82 -19.78
CA LEU A 24 -9.79 -3.17 -20.38
C LEU A 24 -9.60 -3.17 -21.89
N LEU A 25 -10.47 -3.84 -22.64
CA LEU A 25 -10.42 -3.92 -24.10
C LEU A 25 -11.70 -3.34 -24.67
N ASP A 26 -11.58 -2.37 -25.58
CA ASP A 26 -12.73 -1.75 -26.27
C ASP A 26 -13.87 -1.35 -25.31
N SER A 27 -13.50 -0.63 -24.25
CA SER A 27 -14.41 -0.20 -23.18
C SER A 27 -15.09 -1.33 -22.38
N THR A 28 -14.63 -2.57 -22.54
CA THR A 28 -15.06 -3.75 -21.78
C THR A 28 -14.03 -4.09 -20.71
N TYR A 29 -14.48 -4.26 -19.48
CA TYR A 29 -13.65 -4.70 -18.37
C TYR A 29 -13.47 -6.23 -18.43
N LEU A 30 -12.22 -6.70 -18.43
CA LEU A 30 -11.89 -8.12 -18.57
C LEU A 30 -11.37 -8.74 -17.27
N ALA A 31 -10.47 -8.05 -16.56
CA ALA A 31 -9.82 -8.59 -15.36
C ALA A 31 -9.23 -7.50 -14.46
N GLY A 32 -9.00 -7.85 -13.19
CA GLY A 32 -8.15 -7.13 -12.24
C GLY A 32 -8.80 -6.01 -11.41
N ARG A 33 -8.32 -5.76 -10.19
CA ARG A 33 -8.92 -4.77 -9.29
C ARG A 33 -8.55 -3.34 -9.68
N LEU A 34 -9.55 -2.46 -9.74
CA LEU A 34 -9.34 -1.03 -9.96
C LEU A 34 -8.84 -0.37 -8.66
N ASP A 35 -7.57 0.02 -8.63
CA ASP A 35 -6.95 0.65 -7.47
C ASP A 35 -6.58 2.14 -7.73
N LYS A 36 -5.87 2.75 -6.78
CA LYS A 36 -5.36 4.12 -6.91
C LYS A 36 -4.42 4.31 -8.11
N LYS A 37 -3.69 3.27 -8.56
CA LYS A 37 -2.82 3.37 -9.74
C LYS A 37 -3.62 3.36 -11.04
N VAL A 38 -4.86 2.90 -11.04
CA VAL A 38 -5.72 2.87 -12.22
C VAL A 38 -6.66 4.08 -12.26
N LEU A 39 -7.30 4.41 -11.13
CA LEU A 39 -8.33 5.46 -11.04
C LEU A 39 -7.82 6.76 -10.38
N GLY A 40 -6.66 6.77 -9.75
CA GLY A 40 -6.18 7.92 -8.99
C GLY A 40 -5.65 9.05 -9.89
N GLY A 41 -5.79 10.30 -9.45
CA GLY A 41 -5.34 11.47 -10.21
C GLY A 41 -3.84 11.54 -10.51
N GLY A 42 -3.01 10.82 -9.74
CA GLY A 42 -1.56 10.72 -10.00
C GLY A 42 -1.16 9.64 -11.01
N ALA A 43 -2.13 8.85 -11.50
CA ALA A 43 -1.87 7.77 -12.45
C ALA A 43 -1.73 8.31 -13.87
N LYS A 44 -0.50 8.67 -14.27
CA LYS A 44 -0.19 9.16 -15.61
C LYS A 44 -0.61 8.20 -16.73
N ASP A 45 -0.57 6.91 -16.44
CA ASP A 45 -1.01 5.85 -17.34
C ASP A 45 -2.30 5.16 -16.85
N GLY A 46 -3.09 5.86 -16.03
CA GLY A 46 -4.36 5.37 -15.48
C GLY A 46 -5.52 5.50 -16.47
N LEU A 47 -6.69 4.97 -16.08
CA LEU A 47 -7.90 4.96 -16.89
C LEU A 47 -8.31 6.37 -17.30
N PHE A 48 -8.40 7.29 -16.33
CA PHE A 48 -8.84 8.67 -16.61
C PHE A 48 -7.82 9.46 -17.43
N ALA A 49 -6.52 9.23 -17.23
CA ALA A 49 -5.48 9.88 -18.01
C ALA A 49 -5.54 9.45 -19.49
N ARG A 50 -5.68 8.14 -19.75
CA ARG A 50 -5.85 7.60 -21.11
C ARG A 50 -7.16 8.06 -21.73
N LEU A 51 -8.25 8.05 -20.97
CA LEU A 51 -9.55 8.49 -21.46
C LEU A 51 -9.53 9.97 -21.86
N HIS A 52 -8.89 10.80 -21.03
CA HIS A 52 -8.71 12.22 -21.30
C HIS A 52 -7.90 12.47 -22.57
N ALA A 53 -6.80 11.74 -22.74
CA ALA A 53 -5.96 11.84 -23.94
C ALA A 53 -6.70 11.43 -25.22
N LEU A 54 -7.61 10.45 -25.14
CA LEU A 54 -8.33 9.93 -26.31
C LEU A 54 -9.61 10.71 -26.65
N THR A 55 -10.34 11.20 -25.65
CA THR A 55 -11.72 11.70 -25.81
C THR A 55 -11.94 13.12 -25.26
N GLY A 56 -10.94 13.69 -24.57
CA GLY A 56 -11.01 15.01 -23.98
C GLY A 56 -11.68 15.07 -22.60
N GLY A 57 -11.71 16.29 -22.07
CA GLY A 57 -12.12 16.57 -20.68
C GLY A 57 -13.59 16.28 -20.37
N ILE A 58 -14.50 16.69 -21.25
CA ILE A 58 -15.95 16.60 -21.01
C ILE A 58 -16.38 15.13 -20.89
N TYR A 59 -15.96 14.29 -21.84
CA TYR A 59 -16.29 12.87 -21.83
C TYR A 59 -15.70 12.16 -20.61
N THR A 60 -14.44 12.48 -20.28
CA THR A 60 -13.77 11.92 -19.09
C THR A 60 -14.51 12.29 -17.81
N ALA A 61 -14.93 13.55 -17.66
CA ALA A 61 -15.69 14.01 -16.49
C ALA A 61 -17.05 13.29 -16.37
N GLN A 62 -17.74 13.03 -17.49
CA GLN A 62 -18.98 12.24 -17.50
C GLN A 62 -18.73 10.80 -17.03
N VAL A 63 -17.66 10.14 -17.50
CA VAL A 63 -17.31 8.79 -17.05
C VAL A 63 -16.95 8.77 -15.56
N MET A 64 -16.18 9.75 -15.08
CA MET A 64 -15.89 9.91 -13.65
C MET A 64 -17.16 10.05 -12.82
N SER A 65 -18.12 10.86 -13.27
CA SER A 65 -19.41 11.06 -12.59
C SER A 65 -20.21 9.75 -12.52
N ARG A 66 -20.29 9.01 -13.62
CA ARG A 66 -20.99 7.70 -13.67
C ARG A 66 -20.36 6.68 -12.72
N ILE A 67 -19.04 6.58 -12.72
CA ILE A 67 -18.32 5.68 -11.79
C ILE A 67 -18.60 6.09 -10.35
N ALA A 68 -18.49 7.38 -10.02
CA ALA A 68 -18.74 7.87 -8.66
C ALA A 68 -20.17 7.56 -8.18
N GLN A 69 -21.18 7.77 -9.05
CA GLN A 69 -22.58 7.43 -8.73
C GLN A 69 -22.77 5.93 -8.51
N LEU A 70 -22.21 5.08 -9.37
CA LEU A 70 -22.29 3.63 -9.25
C LEU A 70 -21.64 3.15 -7.95
N THR A 71 -20.40 3.55 -7.68
CA THR A 71 -19.66 3.12 -6.49
C THR A 71 -20.32 3.61 -5.21
N SER A 72 -20.86 4.84 -5.20
CA SER A 72 -21.54 5.40 -4.04
C SER A 72 -22.82 4.63 -3.71
N ARG A 73 -23.66 4.35 -4.71
CA ARG A 73 -24.88 3.55 -4.53
C ARG A 73 -24.57 2.12 -4.09
N TYR A 74 -23.56 1.51 -4.70
CA TYR A 74 -23.11 0.17 -4.32
C TYR A 74 -22.65 0.15 -2.85
N LEU A 75 -21.79 1.08 -2.45
CA LEU A 75 -21.24 1.13 -1.09
C LEU A 75 -22.32 1.42 -0.03
N GLN A 76 -23.28 2.29 -0.34
CA GLN A 76 -24.39 2.61 0.56
C GLN A 76 -25.28 1.38 0.81
N ASN A 77 -25.53 0.55 -0.22
CA ASN A 77 -26.32 -0.66 -0.09
C ASN A 77 -25.55 -1.83 0.51
N TYR A 78 -24.26 -1.94 0.21
CA TYR A 78 -23.39 -3.00 0.75
C TYR A 78 -23.08 -2.75 2.23
N GLY A 79 -22.84 -1.50 2.61
CA GLY A 79 -22.40 -1.11 3.94
C GLY A 79 -20.90 -1.32 4.15
N PHE A 80 -20.23 -0.31 4.69
CA PHE A 80 -18.83 -0.41 5.09
C PHE A 80 -18.65 0.33 6.40
N SER A 81 -18.11 -0.34 7.42
CA SER A 81 -17.81 0.24 8.71
C SER A 81 -16.44 -0.22 9.20
N LEU A 82 -15.89 0.55 10.13
CA LEU A 82 -14.66 0.21 10.85
C LEU A 82 -14.98 0.17 12.34
N GLY A 83 -14.48 -0.84 13.03
CA GLY A 83 -14.68 -1.05 14.45
C GLY A 83 -13.37 -1.26 15.20
N LEU A 84 -13.50 -1.48 16.52
CA LEU A 84 -12.35 -1.79 17.37
C LEU A 84 -11.61 -3.05 16.91
N GLY A 85 -12.32 -4.02 16.34
CA GLY A 85 -11.73 -5.27 15.83
C GLY A 85 -10.74 -5.08 14.67
N ASP A 86 -10.86 -3.99 13.90
CA ASP A 86 -9.96 -3.71 12.76
C ASP A 86 -8.60 -3.15 13.21
N VAL A 87 -8.51 -2.64 14.43
CA VAL A 87 -7.30 -2.02 15.00
C VAL A 87 -6.74 -2.78 16.19
N ALA A 88 -7.55 -3.62 16.84
CA ALA A 88 -7.12 -4.41 17.98
C ALA A 88 -6.12 -5.50 17.53
N PRO A 89 -4.87 -5.47 18.01
CA PRO A 89 -3.89 -6.47 17.64
C PRO A 89 -4.27 -7.83 18.24
N THR A 90 -4.03 -8.90 17.48
CA THR A 90 -4.21 -10.27 17.97
C THR A 90 -3.22 -10.59 19.09
N CYS A 91 -3.58 -11.51 19.98
CA CYS A 91 -2.68 -11.95 21.06
C CYS A 91 -1.32 -12.44 20.52
N ALA A 92 -1.34 -13.14 19.37
CA ALA A 92 -0.12 -13.60 18.69
C ALA A 92 0.75 -12.43 18.21
N LEU A 93 0.13 -11.38 17.65
CA LEU A 93 0.85 -10.17 17.23
C LEU A 93 1.45 -9.43 18.43
N ASN A 94 0.73 -9.36 19.54
CA ASN A 94 1.23 -8.76 20.79
C ASN A 94 2.42 -9.52 21.37
N ALA A 95 2.35 -10.86 21.43
CA ALA A 95 3.47 -11.68 21.89
C ALA A 95 4.71 -11.49 20.99
N ARG A 96 4.52 -11.43 19.68
CA ARG A 96 5.62 -11.19 18.73
C ARG A 96 6.18 -9.78 18.88
N LYS A 97 5.33 -8.76 19.02
CA LYS A 97 5.75 -7.38 19.30
C LYS A 97 6.61 -7.32 20.56
N GLU A 98 6.18 -7.98 21.63
CA GLU A 98 6.91 -8.02 22.89
C GLU A 98 8.28 -8.71 22.74
N SER A 99 8.35 -9.83 22.01
CA SER A 99 9.64 -10.49 21.73
C SER A 99 10.62 -9.59 20.97
N VAL A 100 10.12 -8.83 19.98
CA VAL A 100 10.93 -7.91 19.18
C VAL A 100 11.41 -6.74 20.04
N LEU A 101 10.54 -6.18 20.89
CA LEU A 101 10.90 -5.10 21.80
C LEU A 101 11.95 -5.55 22.82
N ARG A 102 11.77 -6.71 23.47
CA ARG A 102 12.74 -7.24 24.43
C ARG A 102 14.11 -7.48 23.78
N ALA A 103 14.13 -8.07 22.58
CA ALA A 103 15.38 -8.29 21.85
C ALA A 103 16.08 -6.97 21.46
N SER A 104 15.31 -5.96 21.05
CA SER A 104 15.85 -4.64 20.71
C SER A 104 16.36 -3.89 21.93
N PHE A 105 15.62 -3.88 23.04
CA PHE A 105 16.07 -3.25 24.27
C PHE A 105 17.33 -3.92 24.83
N ALA A 106 17.40 -5.26 24.84
CA ALA A 106 18.60 -5.97 25.24
C ALA A 106 19.83 -5.57 24.39
N LYS A 107 19.65 -5.31 23.10
CA LYS A 107 20.74 -4.79 22.24
C LYS A 107 21.16 -3.38 22.63
N CYS A 108 20.20 -2.48 22.86
CA CYS A 108 20.48 -1.12 23.31
C CYS A 108 21.19 -1.13 24.67
N ASP A 109 20.72 -1.92 25.64
CA ASP A 109 21.32 -2.04 26.96
C ASP A 109 22.77 -2.52 26.88
N ASN A 110 23.02 -3.55 26.06
CA ASN A 110 24.39 -4.03 25.81
C ASN A 110 25.31 -2.95 25.22
N LEU A 111 24.82 -2.14 24.27
CA LEU A 111 25.59 -1.04 23.69
C LEU A 111 25.86 0.07 24.70
N ILE A 112 24.86 0.41 25.52
CA ILE A 112 24.99 1.39 26.60
C ILE A 112 26.03 0.91 27.62
N ASP A 113 26.00 -0.37 28.00
CA ASP A 113 26.96 -0.94 28.93
C ASP A 113 28.36 -1.00 28.34
N LEU A 114 28.49 -1.34 27.05
CA LEU A 114 29.76 -1.33 26.34
C LEU A 114 30.34 0.11 26.28
N ALA A 115 29.49 1.12 26.09
CA ALA A 115 29.87 2.53 26.11
C ALA A 115 30.33 2.96 27.50
N LYS A 116 29.58 2.62 28.56
CA LYS A 116 29.93 2.92 29.95
C LYS A 116 31.25 2.26 30.38
N GLN A 117 31.53 1.07 29.88
CA GLN A 117 32.78 0.36 30.12
C GLN A 117 33.95 0.87 29.25
N GLY A 118 33.72 1.84 28.36
CA GLY A 118 34.72 2.38 27.44
C GLY A 118 35.15 1.40 26.34
N LYS A 119 34.39 0.32 26.11
CA LYS A 119 34.69 -0.75 25.15
C LYS A 119 33.94 -0.60 23.82
N LEU A 120 33.06 0.40 23.71
CA LEU A 120 32.27 0.62 22.50
C LEU A 120 33.16 1.19 21.40
N ILE A 121 33.24 0.48 20.28
CA ILE A 121 33.98 0.93 19.10
C ILE A 121 33.10 1.97 18.38
N PRO A 122 33.54 3.24 18.27
CA PRO A 122 32.77 4.25 17.56
C PRO A 122 32.74 3.94 16.06
N LEU A 123 31.67 4.39 15.41
CA LEU A 123 31.57 4.31 13.97
C LEU A 123 32.61 5.25 13.32
N PRO A 124 33.12 4.92 12.12
CA PRO A 124 34.12 5.76 11.45
C PRO A 124 33.64 7.21 11.30
N GLY A 125 34.41 8.15 11.85
CA GLY A 125 34.11 9.59 11.77
C GLY A 125 33.11 10.12 12.79
N LEU A 126 32.65 9.31 13.76
CA LEU A 126 31.73 9.74 14.82
C LEU A 126 32.35 9.60 16.20
N SER A 127 31.90 10.44 17.15
CA SER A 127 32.20 10.25 18.56
C SER A 127 31.42 9.07 19.14
N ILE A 128 31.84 8.56 20.31
CA ILE A 128 31.14 7.46 21.01
C ILE A 128 29.68 7.82 21.29
N ALA A 129 29.41 9.06 21.73
CA ALA A 129 28.05 9.53 22.00
C ALA A 129 27.18 9.69 20.74
N GLN A 130 27.79 9.91 19.57
CA GLN A 130 27.06 9.93 18.28
C GLN A 130 26.89 8.53 17.68
N SER A 131 27.71 7.57 18.11
CA SER A 131 27.68 6.18 17.64
C SER A 131 26.73 5.30 18.47
N LEU A 132 26.37 5.75 19.68
CA LEU A 132 25.38 5.15 20.58
C LEU A 132 23.98 5.66 20.26
#